data_AF-A0AAV1THU7-F1
#
_entry.id   AF-A0AAV1THU7-F1
#
_cell.length_a   1.000
_cell.length_b   1.000
_cell.length_c   1.000
_cell.angle_alpha   90.00
_cell.angle_beta   90.00
_cell.angle_gamma   90.00
#
_symmetry.space_group_name_H-M   'P 1'
#
loop_
_entity.id
_entity.type
_entity.pdbx_description
1 polymer ?
#
loop_
_entity_poly.entity_id
_entity_poly.type
_entity_poly.pdbx_seq_one_letter_code
_entity_poly.pdbx_strand_id
1 'polypeptide(L)' 'MTSEGHCVFVLVYVDDVLVTGSSLEMIARTKNDLKTRFEMTDSGKCAFVLGIELLDGEDGSVTMCQRRYVDDILKRFWHG' A
#
# COMPACT_ATOMS: atom_id res chain seq x y z
N MET A 1 -7.69 13.66 -27.66
CA MET A 1 -8.54 13.81 -26.47
C MET A 1 -8.28 12.61 -25.59
N THR A 2 -7.30 12.67 -24.68
CA THR A 2 -7.07 11.61 -23.71
C THR A 2 -8.21 11.69 -22.70
N SER A 3 -9.14 10.75 -22.71
CA SER A 3 -10.05 10.58 -21.57
C SER A 3 -9.16 10.40 -20.34
N GLU A 4 -9.25 11.27 -19.35
CA GLU A 4 -8.59 11.07 -18.06
C GLU A 4 -9.17 9.79 -17.46
N GLY A 5 -8.48 8.67 -17.70
CA GLY A 5 -8.92 7.35 -17.28
C GLY A 5 -8.85 7.28 -15.77
N HIS A 6 -9.99 7.46 -15.12
CA HIS A 6 -10.18 7.13 -13.73
C HIS A 6 -9.86 5.64 -13.53
N CYS A 7 -8.80 5.34 -12.77
CA CYS A 7 -8.30 3.99 -12.55
C CYS A 7 -8.15 3.72 -11.05
N VAL A 8 -8.55 2.52 -10.63
CA VAL A 8 -8.36 1.99 -9.29
C VAL A 8 -7.63 0.66 -9.42
N PHE A 9 -6.58 0.49 -8.64
CA PHE A 9 -5.81 -0.74 -8.51
C PHE A 9 -6.09 -1.36 -7.16
N VAL A 10 -6.37 -2.66 -7.17
CA VAL A 10 -6.56 -3.47 -5.96
C VAL A 10 -5.52 -4.57 -5.98
N LEU A 11 -4.64 -4.56 -4.98
CA LEU A 11 -3.65 -5.60 -4.75
C LEU A 11 -4.13 -6.44 -3.56
N VAL A 12 -4.23 -7.74 -3.76
CA VAL A 12 -4.65 -8.71 -2.74
C VAL A 12 -3.44 -9.54 -2.35
N TYR A 13 -3.12 -9.58 -1.05
CA TYR A 13 -2.04 -10.39 -0.51
C TYR A 13 -2.47 -11.06 0.79
N VAL A 14 -2.72 -12.37 0.74
CA VAL A 14 -3.18 -13.17 1.87
C VAL A 14 -4.40 -12.49 2.55
N ASP A 15 -4.26 -12.02 3.79
CA ASP A 15 -5.32 -11.39 4.57
C ASP A 15 -5.43 -9.86 4.34
N ASP A 16 -4.46 -9.27 3.63
CA ASP A 16 -4.38 -7.82 3.40
C ASP A 16 -4.79 -7.43 1.98
N VAL A 17 -5.51 -6.31 1.86
CA VAL A 17 -5.87 -5.71 0.58
C VAL A 17 -5.40 -4.26 0.54
N LEU A 18 -4.60 -3.94 -0.47
CA LEU A 18 -4.17 -2.58 -0.77
C LEU A 18 -5.01 -2.01 -1.91
N VAL A 19 -5.61 -0.84 -1.68
CA VAL A 19 -6.37 -0.10 -2.68
C VAL A 19 -5.66 1.22 -2.99
N THR A 20 -5.36 1.46 -4.27
CA THR A 20 -4.78 2.72 -4.77
C THR A 20 -5.45 3.13 -6.09
N GLY A 21 -5.23 4.35 -6.58
CA GLY A 21 -5.91 4.85 -7.76
C GLY A 21 -5.70 6.33 -8.01
N SER A 22 -6.28 6.83 -9.10
CA SER A 22 -6.12 8.23 -9.52
C SER A 22 -7.02 9.23 -8.78
N SER A 23 -7.94 8.78 -7.94
CA SER A 23 -8.80 9.63 -7.12
C SER A 23 -9.02 9.03 -5.73
N LEU A 24 -8.84 9.85 -4.70
CA LEU A 24 -9.13 9.48 -3.31
C LEU A 24 -10.60 9.13 -3.10
N GLU A 25 -11.52 9.79 -3.81
CA GLU A 25 -12.95 9.48 -3.76
C GLU A 25 -13.24 8.07 -4.26
N MET A 26 -12.62 7.68 -5.37
CA MET A 26 -12.77 6.33 -5.91
C MET A 26 -12.14 5.26 -5.03
N ILE A 27 -10.98 5.55 -4.43
CA ILE A 27 -10.34 4.67 -3.45
C ILE A 27 -11.28 4.48 -2.25
N ALA A 28 -11.82 5.57 -1.69
CA ALA A 28 -12.74 5.52 -0.55
C ALA A 28 -14.03 4.74 -0.87
N ARG A 29 -14.61 4.97 -2.05
CA ARG A 29 -15.78 4.23 -2.53
C ARG A 29 -15.47 2.74 -2.67
N THR A 30 -14.34 2.39 -3.28
CA THR A 30 -13.92 1.00 -3.46
C THR A 30 -13.68 0.30 -2.12
N LYS A 31 -13.02 0.97 -1.17
CA LYS A 31 -12.85 0.45 0.21
C LYS A 31 -14.21 0.19 0.87
N ASN A 32 -15.15 1.12 0.75
CA ASN A 32 -16.48 0.98 1.34
C ASN A 32 -17.25 -0.20 0.71
N ASP A 33 -17.24 -0.31 -0.62
CA ASP A 33 -17.88 -1.41 -1.34
C ASP A 33 -17.30 -2.77 -0.93
N LEU A 34 -15.97 -2.88 -0.79
CA LEU A 34 -15.31 -4.09 -0.28
C LEU A 34 -15.72 -4.40 1.16
N LYS A 35 -15.76 -3.39 2.03
CA LYS A 35 -16.18 -3.53 3.44
C LYS A 35 -17.64 -3.97 3.60
N THR A 36 -18.52 -3.63 2.65
CA THR A 36 -19.91 -4.11 2.68
C THR A 36 -20.05 -5.58 2.27
N ARG A 37 -19.09 -6.12 1.52
CA ARG A 37 -19.14 -7.49 0.98
C ARG A 37 -18.29 -8.47 1.79
N PHE A 38 -17.25 -7.99 2.46
CA PHE A 38 -16.30 -8.79 3.20
C PHE A 38 -16.10 -8.18 4.59
N GLU A 39 -15.89 -9.03 5.61
CA GLU A 39 -15.44 -8.57 6.93
C GLU A 39 -14.02 -8.02 6.81
N MET A 40 -13.92 -6.70 6.59
CA MET A 40 -12.67 -5.99 6.36
C MET A 40 -12.57 -4.80 7.30
N THR A 41 -11.38 -4.61 7.87
CA THR A 41 -11.04 -3.43 8.67
C THR A 41 -10.20 -2.49 7.82
N ASP A 42 -10.54 -1.19 7.82
CA ASP A 42 -9.69 -0.19 7.17
C ASP A 42 -8.53 0.15 8.08
N SER A 43 -7.34 -0.32 7.70
CA SER A 43 -6.08 -0.03 8.39
C SER A 43 -5.52 1.37 8.09
N GLY A 44 -6.25 2.18 7.30
CA GLY A 44 -5.88 3.55 7.00
C GLY A 44 -4.87 3.66 5.86
N LYS A 45 -3.85 4.51 6.03
CA LYS A 45 -2.81 4.73 5.03
C LYS A 45 -1.81 3.58 5.07
N CYS A 46 -1.49 3.02 3.91
CA CYS A 46 -0.56 1.92 3.82
C CYS A 46 0.88 2.40 4.08
N ALA A 47 1.42 2.05 5.25
CA ALA A 47 2.83 2.29 5.60
C ALA A 47 3.74 1.11 5.25
N PHE A 48 3.20 -0.11 5.10
CA PHE A 48 3.97 -1.31 4.77
C PHE A 48 3.19 -2.23 3.82
N VAL A 49 3.86 -2.72 2.78
CA VAL A 49 3.35 -3.72 1.83
C VAL A 49 4.41 -4.77 1.60
N LEU A 50 4.08 -6.05 1.82
CA LEU A 50 5.01 -7.19 1.62
C LEU A 50 6.34 -7.04 2.40
N GLY A 51 6.33 -6.37 3.55
CA GLY A 51 7.53 -6.08 4.34
C GLY A 51 8.37 -4.89 3.84
N ILE A 52 7.89 -4.17 2.83
CA ILE A 52 8.47 -2.93 2.29
C ILE A 52 7.78 -1.74 2.94
N GLU A 53 8.55 -0.82 3.50
CA GLU A 53 8.05 0.45 4.06
C GLU A 53 7.71 1.41 2.90
N LEU A 54 6.57 2.07 2.98
CA LEU A 54 6.15 3.11 2.05
C LEU A 54 6.22 4.46 2.77
N LEU A 55 6.96 5.41 2.17
CA LEU A 55 7.12 6.76 2.67
C LEU A 55 6.57 7.74 1.63
N ASP A 56 5.55 8.49 2.00
CA ASP A 56 5.01 9.52 1.13
C ASP A 56 5.85 10.80 1.21
N GLY A 57 6.26 11.31 0.07
CA GLY A 57 6.87 12.63 -0.08
C GLY A 57 5.81 13.73 -0.11
N GLU A 58 6.22 14.93 0.28
CA GLU A 58 5.36 16.14 0.23
C GLU A 58 4.98 16.52 -1.22
N ASP A 59 5.75 16.06 -2.20
CA ASP A 59 5.51 16.22 -3.63
C ASP A 59 4.52 15.20 -4.22
N GLY A 60 3.95 14.33 -3.38
CA GLY A 60 3.07 13.24 -3.80
C GLY A 60 3.81 12.02 -4.36
N SER A 61 5.15 12.00 -4.28
CA SER A 61 5.91 10.78 -4.55
C SER A 61 5.70 9.74 -3.45
N VAL A 62 5.84 8.46 -3.81
CA VAL A 62 5.86 7.35 -2.84
C VAL A 62 7.21 6.68 -2.95
N THR A 63 7.99 6.75 -1.87
CA THR A 63 9.30 6.11 -1.76
C THR A 63 9.14 4.75 -1.10
N MET A 64 9.66 3.71 -1.75
CA MET A 64 9.75 2.37 -1.18
C MET A 64 11.07 2.22 -0.43
N CYS A 65 11.00 1.84 0.84
CA CYS A 65 12.14 1.68 1.71
C CYS A 65 12.22 0.27 2.30
N GLN A 66 13.39 -0.37 2.22
CA GLN A 66 13.63 -1.71 2.76
C GLN A 66 14.70 -1.70 3.87
N ARG A 67 14.88 -0.57 4.58
CA ARG A 67 15.86 -0.46 5.67
C ARG A 67 15.78 -1.61 6.67
N ARG A 68 14.56 -1.97 7.09
CA ARG A 68 14.33 -3.06 8.05
C ARG A 68 14.82 -4.42 7.55
N TYR A 69 14.62 -4.71 6.26
CA TYR A 69 15.13 -5.93 5.63
C TYR A 69 16.67 -5.96 5.61
N VAL A 70 17.31 -4.84 5.29
CA VAL A 70 18.78 -4.71 5.32
C VAL A 70 19.31 -4.91 6.74
N ASP A 71 18.69 -4.29 7.74
CA ASP A 71 19.07 -4.44 9.15
C ASP A 71 18.92 -5.90 9.63
N ASP A 72 17.84 -6.57 9.23
CA ASP A 72 17.59 -7.98 9.60
C ASP A 72 18.61 -8.92 8.94
N ILE A 73 18.99 -8.67 7.67
CA ILE A 73 20.10 -9.39 7.02
C ILE A 73 21.40 -9.16 7.77
N LEU A 74 21.75 -7.89 8.05
CA LEU A 74 22.99 -7.56 8.74
C LEU A 74 23.07 -8.25 10.10
N LYS A 75 22.00 -8.23 10.91
CA LYS A 75 21.97 -8.95 12.19
C LYS A 75 22.13 -10.46 12.04
N ARG A 76 21.55 -11.05 10.99
CA ARG A 76 21.58 -12.49 10.75
C ARG A 76 22.94 -12.99 10.27
N PHE A 77 23.65 -12.21 9.46
CA PHE A 77 24.93 -12.61 8.86
C PHE A 77 26.15 -12.01 9.57
N TRP A 78 25.99 -10.97 10.39
CA TRP A 78 27.05 -10.40 11.24
C TRP A 78 27.16 -11.13 12.59
N HIS A 79 27.14 -12.46 12.58
CA HIS A 79 27.71 -13.25 13.67
C HIS A 79 29.20 -13.48 13.35
N GLY A 80 30.00 -12.43 13.58
CA GLY A 80 31.46 -12.50 13.61
C GLY A 80 31.93 -12.29 15.03
#